data_AF-A0A6B2G4L3-F1
#
_entry.id   AF-A0A6B2G4L3-F1
#
_cell.length_a   1.000
_cell.length_b   1.000
_cell.length_c   1.000
_cell.angle_alpha   90.00
_cell.angle_beta   90.00
_cell.angle_gamma   90.00
#
_symmetry.space_group_name_H-M   'P 1'
#
loop_
_entity.id
_entity.type
_entity.pdbx_description
1 polymer ?
#
loop_
_entity_poly.entity_id
_entity_poly.type
_entity_poly.pdbx_seq_one_letter_code
_entity_poly.pdbx_strand_id
1 'polypeptide(L)'
;MSLFSTESEISKTELKQPRESKKIDEKNSSCLKEAELEHEINASRVLSSPPDRWSWEKIKNIFLKYPDILVEFESEKPSYKFMLMLKDFFIPNRSNFFSIKKSTSIAKLASTTLFLFFKSLLSPLQGNKGLQWVNEFLLNFSNILSTYNSEENLDANSNSLTTKKPISFSELHSSMEDCVSNEYFTLIGFIQDHKIGQAFIDASLVLNKIYSIIETIQGSSFIKAVIPCMKYTHSLCQNFITVIVHSSNTEAKLFCIKFIKVHCRLHEHKMFMLSCLIKMLYDLDENIRNKAVNAIDEVIDNDKRLCHYILSYNMQYLSLNTIGVQILSRILSNLSTSSPSFHLLQPYFQYLTNEWSNNFIAFYTKSLQLKLQSFFATFKYDPTSDTKNTKTKILKEMYLNTYRLHKFIDTNQISHMFDISKLENKADSEFLKQKLLFIANFASTSKGVKMILRFNANIFENMIQIAYNCPYLSVRWISLIGLNILSKKSEGAKILESLGWKICYQNIYPSPETFIFASNDINSNYNFTTAYLPTEFTFEVSPPSSTDNEQKLKAEYIKIYGI
;
A
#
# COMPACT_ATOMS: atom_id res chain seq x y z
N MET A 1 63.18 36.97 42.52
CA MET A 1 64.54 37.35 42.06
C MET A 1 64.98 36.26 41.10
N SER A 2 64.78 36.50 39.80
CA SER A 2 65.83 36.85 38.82
C SER A 2 66.68 35.62 38.41
N LEU A 3 67.01 35.33 37.16
CA LEU A 3 66.87 36.01 35.86
C LEU A 3 67.60 35.11 34.83
N PHE A 4 67.22 35.25 33.54
CA PHE A 4 68.05 35.12 32.31
C PHE A 4 68.57 33.73 31.89
N SER A 5 68.16 33.11 30.75
CA SER A 5 68.22 33.47 29.30
C SER A 5 69.37 32.76 28.56
N THR A 6 69.06 32.15 27.42
CA THR A 6 69.71 32.41 26.10
C THR A 6 69.01 31.56 25.03
N GLU A 7 68.24 32.20 24.14
CA GLU A 7 67.95 31.67 22.80
C GLU A 7 68.37 32.75 21.80
N SER A 8 69.20 32.32 20.85
CA SER A 8 69.84 33.14 19.83
C SER A 8 68.97 33.29 18.58
N GLU A 9 68.90 34.52 18.10
CA GLU A 9 68.24 34.97 16.88
C GLU A 9 68.86 34.38 15.60
N ILE A 10 68.00 34.01 14.65
CA ILE A 10 68.31 33.99 13.21
C ILE A 10 67.25 34.84 12.48
N SER A 11 67.76 35.57 11.50
CA SER A 11 67.27 36.76 10.81
C SER A 11 66.08 36.59 9.86
N LYS A 12 65.27 37.67 9.84
CA LYS A 12 64.37 38.25 8.82
C LYS A 12 64.50 37.75 7.36
N THR A 13 63.37 37.43 6.71
CA THR A 13 62.88 38.04 5.44
C THR A 13 61.50 37.51 5.01
N GLU A 14 60.71 38.39 4.38
CA GLU A 14 59.45 38.17 3.60
C GLU A 14 58.10 38.05 4.35
N LEU A 15 57.51 39.22 4.61
CA LEU A 15 56.06 39.45 4.63
C LEU A 15 55.48 39.26 3.21
N LYS A 16 54.63 38.24 3.00
CA LYS A 16 53.69 38.16 1.87
C LYS A 16 52.28 37.85 2.38
N GLN A 17 51.36 38.75 2.05
CA GLN A 17 49.92 38.65 2.26
C GLN A 17 49.31 37.46 1.46
N PRO A 18 48.46 36.61 2.08
CA PRO A 18 47.60 35.68 1.34
C PRO A 18 46.12 35.75 1.76
N ARG A 19 45.64 36.89 2.31
CA ARG A 19 44.23 37.05 2.76
C ARG A 19 43.34 37.91 1.87
N GLU A 20 43.92 38.75 0.99
CA GLU A 20 43.15 39.65 0.13
C GLU A 20 42.81 39.02 -1.23
N SER A 21 43.73 38.27 -1.84
CA SER A 21 43.49 37.61 -3.13
C SER A 21 42.37 36.56 -3.08
N LYS A 22 42.32 35.71 -2.05
CA LYS A 22 41.22 34.74 -1.86
C LYS A 22 39.85 35.39 -1.66
N LYS A 23 39.79 36.53 -0.96
CA LYS A 23 38.54 37.28 -0.77
C LYS A 23 38.07 37.96 -2.06
N ILE A 24 38.99 38.40 -2.91
CA ILE A 24 38.67 39.02 -4.20
C ILE A 24 38.16 37.95 -5.18
N ASP A 25 38.77 36.76 -5.21
CA ASP A 25 38.32 35.65 -6.05
C ASP A 25 36.95 35.10 -5.63
N GLU A 26 36.69 34.97 -4.32
CA GLU A 26 35.37 34.59 -3.81
C GLU A 26 34.30 35.64 -4.14
N LYS A 27 34.61 36.93 -3.99
CA LYS A 27 33.69 38.05 -4.26
C LYS A 27 33.42 38.25 -5.76
N ASN A 28 34.41 37.98 -6.62
CA ASN A 28 34.23 37.97 -8.07
C ASN A 28 33.39 36.76 -8.51
N SER A 29 33.57 35.60 -7.89
CA SER A 29 32.76 34.40 -8.16
C SER A 29 31.30 34.54 -7.71
N SER A 30 31.03 35.27 -6.61
CA SER A 30 29.66 35.55 -6.15
C SER A 30 28.95 36.56 -7.06
N CYS A 31 29.66 37.60 -7.50
CA CYS A 31 29.13 38.62 -8.41
C CYS A 31 28.77 38.04 -9.80
N LEU A 32 29.59 37.12 -10.33
CA LEU A 32 29.30 36.40 -11.56
C LEU A 32 28.04 35.51 -11.44
N LYS A 33 27.88 34.81 -10.31
CA LYS A 33 26.70 33.98 -10.04
C LYS A 33 25.43 34.81 -9.88
N GLU A 34 25.52 36.02 -9.32
CA GLU A 34 24.39 36.95 -9.22
C GLU A 34 23.94 37.45 -10.60
N ALA A 35 24.87 37.86 -11.47
CA ALA A 35 24.53 38.32 -12.82
C ALA A 35 23.90 37.21 -13.68
N GLU A 36 24.38 35.97 -13.56
CA GLU A 36 23.77 34.80 -14.22
C GLU A 36 22.36 34.51 -13.69
N LEU A 37 22.15 34.62 -12.37
CA LEU A 37 20.85 34.45 -11.74
C LEU A 37 19.85 35.49 -12.24
N GLU A 38 20.25 36.76 -12.35
CA GLU A 38 19.37 37.82 -12.88
C GLU A 38 18.96 37.57 -14.34
N HIS A 39 19.89 37.10 -15.16
CA HIS A 39 19.59 36.70 -16.54
C HIS A 39 18.56 35.55 -16.58
N GLU A 40 18.75 34.50 -15.77
CA GLU A 40 17.81 33.37 -15.68
C GLU A 40 16.44 33.78 -15.12
N ILE A 41 16.40 34.68 -14.12
CA ILE A 41 15.15 35.23 -13.57
C ILE A 41 14.38 36.00 -14.65
N ASN A 42 15.05 36.85 -15.43
CA ASN A 42 14.39 37.56 -16.52
C ASN A 42 13.92 36.61 -17.61
N ALA A 43 14.74 35.59 -17.92
CA ALA A 43 14.41 34.55 -18.88
C ALA A 43 13.23 33.66 -18.43
N SER A 44 12.92 33.62 -17.12
CA SER A 44 11.79 32.90 -16.53
C SER A 44 10.42 33.55 -16.80
N ARG A 45 10.42 34.84 -17.16
CA ARG A 45 9.24 35.70 -17.38
C ARG A 45 8.34 35.92 -16.17
N VAL A 46 8.77 35.54 -14.96
CA VAL A 46 7.98 35.74 -13.73
C VAL A 46 7.74 37.22 -13.43
N LEU A 47 8.75 38.06 -13.65
CA LEU A 47 8.67 39.51 -13.38
C LEU A 47 7.95 40.30 -14.49
N SER A 48 7.81 39.73 -15.68
CA SER A 48 7.37 40.45 -16.88
C SER A 48 6.03 39.98 -17.46
N SER A 49 5.49 38.86 -16.97
CA SER A 49 4.30 38.22 -17.56
C SER A 49 3.39 37.61 -16.49
N PRO A 50 2.09 37.40 -16.78
CA PRO A 50 1.18 36.67 -15.89
C PRO A 50 1.54 35.18 -15.81
N PRO A 51 1.06 34.45 -14.78
CA PRO A 51 1.44 33.06 -14.51
C PRO A 51 1.26 32.07 -15.67
N ASP A 52 0.28 32.29 -16.55
CA ASP A 52 0.02 31.42 -17.71
C ASP A 52 1.14 31.45 -18.75
N ARG A 53 2.01 32.47 -18.72
CA ARG A 53 3.12 32.67 -19.65
C ARG A 53 4.49 32.43 -19.02
N TRP A 54 4.52 32.01 -17.76
CA TRP A 54 5.77 31.70 -17.06
C TRP A 54 6.43 30.45 -17.63
N SER A 55 7.76 30.46 -17.75
CA SER A 55 8.50 29.28 -18.17
C SER A 55 8.87 28.42 -16.96
N TRP A 56 7.97 27.52 -16.58
CA TRP A 56 8.09 26.66 -15.39
C TRP A 56 9.36 25.81 -15.34
N GLU A 57 9.88 25.36 -16.48
CA GLU A 57 11.13 24.62 -16.56
C GLU A 57 12.33 25.45 -16.08
N LYS A 58 12.39 26.73 -16.49
CA LYS A 58 13.46 27.64 -16.04
C LYS A 58 13.32 27.96 -14.56
N ILE A 59 12.10 28.19 -14.09
CA ILE A 59 11.83 28.43 -12.65
C ILE A 59 12.34 27.23 -11.83
N LYS A 60 12.00 26.01 -12.23
CA LYS A 60 12.52 24.79 -11.59
C LYS A 60 14.04 24.74 -11.60
N ASN A 61 14.67 25.02 -12.75
CA ASN A 61 16.13 25.00 -12.88
C ASN A 61 16.82 26.05 -12.01
N ILE A 62 16.22 27.24 -11.82
CA ILE A 62 16.74 28.27 -10.90
C ILE A 62 16.84 27.72 -9.48
N PHE A 63 15.78 27.09 -8.95
CA PHE A 63 15.82 26.51 -7.60
C PHE A 63 16.82 25.35 -7.46
N LEU A 64 17.06 24.59 -8.53
CA LEU A 64 18.06 23.51 -8.51
C LEU A 64 19.50 24.03 -8.55
N LYS A 65 19.76 25.10 -9.32
CA LYS A 65 21.10 25.67 -9.50
C LYS A 65 21.52 26.63 -8.39
N TYR A 66 20.58 27.42 -7.86
CA TYR A 66 20.88 28.54 -6.95
C TYR A 66 20.06 28.49 -5.64
N PRO A 67 20.07 27.38 -4.88
CA PRO A 67 19.29 27.27 -3.65
C PRO A 67 19.73 28.28 -2.57
N ASP A 68 21.01 28.66 -2.57
CA ASP A 68 21.64 29.48 -1.52
C ASP A 68 21.65 30.99 -1.85
N ILE A 69 21.36 31.41 -3.09
CA ILE A 69 21.43 32.82 -3.51
C ILE A 69 20.05 33.51 -3.37
N LEU A 70 18.97 32.73 -3.35
CA LEU A 70 17.62 33.19 -3.02
C LEU A 70 17.48 33.61 -1.54
N VAL A 71 18.58 33.53 -0.77
CA VAL A 71 18.71 33.77 0.67
C VAL A 71 18.87 35.25 1.03
N GLU A 72 19.44 36.07 0.15
CA GLU A 72 19.62 37.50 0.41
C GLU A 72 18.34 38.28 0.06
N PHE A 73 17.39 38.30 1.00
CA PHE A 73 16.17 39.10 0.95
C PHE A 73 16.48 40.60 1.12
N GLU A 74 17.24 41.18 0.19
CA GLU A 74 17.37 42.62 0.03
C GLU A 74 16.21 43.11 -0.84
N SER A 75 15.43 44.06 -0.32
CA SER A 75 14.14 44.50 -0.91
C SER A 75 14.24 45.03 -2.34
N GLU A 76 15.44 45.40 -2.77
CA GLU A 76 15.70 46.02 -4.08
C GLU A 76 16.18 45.02 -5.14
N LYS A 77 16.65 43.82 -4.75
CA LYS A 77 17.16 42.81 -5.70
C LYS A 77 16.02 42.16 -6.51
N PRO A 78 16.22 41.84 -7.81
CA PRO A 78 15.24 41.15 -8.64
C PRO A 78 14.89 39.75 -8.13
N SER A 79 15.82 39.09 -7.43
CA SER A 79 15.61 37.81 -6.73
C SER A 79 14.50 37.91 -5.68
N TYR A 80 14.42 39.01 -4.93
CA TYR A 80 13.37 39.23 -3.94
C TYR A 80 12.00 39.40 -4.59
N LYS A 81 11.91 40.23 -5.64
CA LYS A 81 10.67 40.43 -6.40
C LYS A 81 10.18 39.13 -7.04
N PHE A 82 11.11 38.32 -7.56
CA PHE A 82 10.83 37.00 -8.12
C PHE A 82 10.22 36.06 -7.06
N MET A 83 10.84 36.00 -5.88
CA MET A 83 10.34 35.21 -4.75
C MET A 83 8.97 35.69 -4.24
N LEU A 84 8.71 37.00 -4.24
CA LEU A 84 7.40 37.56 -3.90
C LEU A 84 6.30 37.17 -4.89
N MET A 85 6.57 37.22 -6.20
CA MET A 85 5.60 36.78 -7.21
C MET A 85 5.27 35.29 -7.08
N LEU A 86 6.27 34.45 -6.80
CA LEU A 86 6.05 33.03 -6.51
C LEU A 86 5.28 32.82 -5.21
N LYS A 87 5.58 33.59 -4.17
CA LYS A 87 4.82 33.58 -2.91
C LYS A 87 3.35 33.89 -3.16
N ASP A 88 3.03 34.98 -3.86
CA ASP A 88 1.64 35.36 -4.16
C ASP A 88 0.94 34.30 -5.01
N PHE A 89 1.67 33.59 -5.88
CA PHE A 89 1.13 32.51 -6.68
C PHE A 89 0.85 31.23 -5.88
N PHE A 90 1.75 30.84 -4.97
CA PHE A 90 1.65 29.59 -4.22
C PHE A 90 0.83 29.70 -2.93
N ILE A 91 0.81 30.84 -2.25
CA ILE A 91 0.05 30.99 -1.00
C ILE A 91 -1.46 31.03 -1.29
N PRO A 92 -2.26 30.12 -0.71
CA PRO A 92 -3.66 29.91 -1.02
C PRO A 92 -4.51 31.17 -1.13
N ASN A 93 -4.42 32.12 -0.18
CA ASN A 93 -5.25 33.34 -0.14
C ASN A 93 -5.19 34.22 -1.41
N ARG A 94 -4.17 34.06 -2.25
CA ARG A 94 -3.97 34.82 -3.50
C ARG A 94 -3.66 33.94 -4.71
N SER A 95 -3.72 32.61 -4.53
CA SER A 95 -3.14 31.66 -5.47
C SER A 95 -4.00 31.45 -6.71
N ASN A 96 -3.35 31.46 -7.88
CA ASN A 96 -3.87 30.79 -9.08
C ASN A 96 -3.50 29.29 -9.07
N PHE A 97 -2.67 28.86 -8.13
CA PHE A 97 -2.18 27.48 -8.08
C PHE A 97 -3.31 26.46 -7.86
N PHE A 98 -4.23 26.73 -6.94
CA PHE A 98 -5.30 25.78 -6.60
C PHE A 98 -6.24 25.46 -7.79
N SER A 99 -6.34 26.36 -8.78
CA SER A 99 -7.25 26.22 -9.93
C SER A 99 -6.61 25.54 -11.15
N ILE A 100 -5.32 25.18 -11.07
CA ILE A 100 -4.64 24.48 -12.17
C ILE A 100 -5.15 23.04 -12.27
N LYS A 101 -5.69 22.68 -13.44
CA LYS A 101 -6.16 21.32 -13.73
C LYS A 101 -5.00 20.33 -13.81
N LYS A 102 -5.17 19.15 -13.21
CA LYS A 102 -4.18 18.05 -13.18
C LYS A 102 -3.77 17.55 -14.57
N SER A 103 -4.66 17.69 -15.57
CA SER A 103 -4.42 17.25 -16.95
C SER A 103 -3.40 18.10 -17.71
N THR A 104 -3.02 19.27 -17.18
CA THR A 104 -2.06 20.16 -17.84
C THR A 104 -0.62 19.68 -17.65
N SER A 105 0.22 19.84 -18.68
CA SER A 105 1.66 19.58 -18.56
C SER A 105 2.34 20.48 -17.51
N ILE A 106 1.77 21.67 -17.28
CA ILE A 106 2.21 22.67 -16.31
C ILE A 106 2.02 22.18 -14.88
N ALA A 107 0.95 21.44 -14.57
CA ALA A 107 0.64 20.98 -13.21
C ALA A 107 1.83 20.30 -12.53
N LYS A 108 2.47 19.34 -13.20
CA LYS A 108 3.63 18.63 -12.66
C LYS A 108 4.80 19.55 -12.36
N LEU A 109 5.11 20.47 -13.28
CA LEU A 109 6.22 21.41 -13.11
C LEU A 109 5.93 22.38 -11.96
N ALA A 110 4.73 22.97 -11.93
CA ALA A 110 4.30 23.87 -10.87
C ALA A 110 4.33 23.20 -9.48
N SER A 111 3.84 21.96 -9.36
CA SER A 111 3.94 21.18 -8.11
C SER A 111 5.39 20.95 -7.72
N THR A 112 6.27 20.51 -8.64
CA THR A 112 7.69 20.33 -8.29
C THR A 112 8.36 21.62 -7.84
N THR A 113 8.02 22.76 -8.47
CA THR A 113 8.51 24.07 -8.08
C THR A 113 8.00 24.51 -6.71
N LEU A 114 6.75 24.21 -6.36
CA LEU A 114 6.20 24.48 -5.02
C LEU A 114 7.06 23.84 -3.93
N PHE A 115 7.40 22.55 -4.06
CA PHE A 115 8.23 21.87 -3.08
C PHE A 115 9.66 22.42 -3.03
N LEU A 116 10.25 22.75 -4.18
CA LEU A 116 11.58 23.37 -4.22
C LEU A 116 11.60 24.76 -3.58
N PHE A 117 10.54 25.54 -3.80
CA PHE A 117 10.35 26.84 -3.16
C PHE A 117 10.29 26.69 -1.63
N PHE A 118 9.41 25.84 -1.10
CA PHE A 118 9.34 25.62 0.36
C PHE A 118 10.58 24.96 0.94
N LYS A 119 11.26 24.08 0.19
CA LYS A 119 12.56 23.53 0.59
C LYS A 119 13.60 24.64 0.78
N SER A 120 13.60 25.64 -0.11
CA SER A 120 14.46 26.81 0.04
C SER A 120 14.09 27.59 1.30
N LEU A 121 12.78 27.84 1.55
CA LEU A 121 12.29 28.56 2.73
C LEU A 121 12.65 27.92 4.07
N LEU A 122 12.71 26.58 4.11
CA LEU A 122 13.08 25.80 5.29
C LEU A 122 14.60 25.61 5.43
N SER A 123 15.40 26.07 4.47
CA SER A 123 16.86 26.00 4.55
C SER A 123 17.36 26.88 5.70
N PRO A 124 18.27 26.40 6.56
CA PRO A 124 18.84 27.19 7.64
C PRO A 124 19.57 28.45 7.15
N LEU A 125 19.92 28.50 5.86
CA LEU A 125 20.57 29.63 5.23
C LEU A 125 19.62 30.84 5.09
N GLN A 126 18.30 30.65 4.97
CA GLN A 126 17.34 31.73 4.69
C GLN A 126 17.00 32.66 5.87
N GLY A 127 17.51 32.37 7.07
CA GLY A 127 17.22 33.16 8.27
C GLY A 127 15.72 33.22 8.61
N ASN A 128 15.32 34.25 9.37
CA ASN A 128 13.95 34.33 9.93
C ASN A 128 12.87 34.69 8.88
N LYS A 129 13.22 35.34 7.77
CA LYS A 129 12.24 35.80 6.76
C LYS A 129 11.58 34.64 5.99
N GLY A 130 12.37 33.64 5.58
CA GLY A 130 11.81 32.45 4.91
C GLY A 130 10.83 31.70 5.82
N LEU A 131 11.19 31.55 7.10
CA LEU A 131 10.32 30.94 8.12
C LEU A 131 9.04 31.74 8.37
N GLN A 132 9.08 33.08 8.29
CA GLN A 132 7.87 33.91 8.37
C GLN A 132 6.88 33.58 7.25
N TRP A 133 7.35 33.36 6.02
CA TRP A 133 6.48 32.99 4.91
C TRP A 133 5.91 31.58 5.04
N VAL A 134 6.67 30.63 5.61
CA VAL A 134 6.15 29.31 5.96
C VAL A 134 5.03 29.43 7.00
N ASN A 135 5.24 30.24 8.04
CA ASN A 135 4.22 30.49 9.06
C ASN A 135 2.97 31.18 8.47
N GLU A 136 3.16 32.19 7.62
CA GLU A 136 2.08 32.86 6.90
C GLU A 136 1.28 31.89 6.04
N PHE A 137 1.94 30.99 5.31
CA PHE A 137 1.29 29.94 4.55
C PHE A 137 0.42 29.05 5.46
N LEU A 138 0.98 28.54 6.56
CA LEU A 138 0.27 27.64 7.47
C LEU A 138 -0.93 28.32 8.14
N LEU A 139 -0.79 29.57 8.56
CA LEU A 139 -1.88 30.36 9.14
C LEU A 139 -2.99 30.63 8.10
N ASN A 140 -2.61 31.00 6.88
CA ASN A 140 -3.57 31.21 5.79
C ASN A 140 -4.32 29.92 5.46
N PHE A 141 -3.61 28.79 5.37
CA PHE A 141 -4.24 27.51 5.12
C PHE A 141 -5.15 27.08 6.27
N SER A 142 -4.72 27.27 7.52
CA SER A 142 -5.53 27.03 8.73
C SER A 142 -6.80 27.88 8.73
N ASN A 143 -6.72 29.15 8.30
CA ASN A 143 -7.87 30.03 8.14
C ASN A 143 -8.83 29.54 7.07
N ILE A 144 -8.34 29.14 5.89
CA ILE A 144 -9.17 28.56 4.82
C ILE A 144 -9.89 27.32 5.35
N LEU A 145 -9.17 26.40 6.00
CA LEU A 145 -9.79 25.24 6.61
C LEU A 145 -10.87 25.67 7.59
N SER A 146 -10.61 26.64 8.48
CA SER A 146 -11.58 27.10 9.50
C SER A 146 -12.90 27.64 8.95
N THR A 147 -12.93 28.08 7.68
CA THR A 147 -14.16 28.56 7.04
C THR A 147 -15.23 27.46 6.89
N TYR A 148 -14.85 26.18 7.02
CA TYR A 148 -15.79 25.06 6.92
C TYR A 148 -16.98 25.15 7.90
N ASN A 149 -16.77 25.71 9.10
CA ASN A 149 -17.84 25.89 10.11
C ASN A 149 -18.70 27.14 9.88
N SER A 150 -18.15 28.16 9.21
CA SER A 150 -18.82 29.46 9.01
C SER A 150 -19.71 29.49 7.78
N GLU A 151 -19.54 28.54 6.85
CA GLU A 151 -20.33 28.45 5.62
C GLU A 151 -21.77 27.96 5.87
N GLU A 152 -22.09 27.37 7.05
CA GLU A 152 -23.47 27.04 7.44
C GLU A 152 -24.29 28.25 7.90
N ASN A 153 -23.69 29.45 8.06
CA ASN A 153 -24.37 30.66 8.58
C ASN A 153 -24.07 31.95 7.79
N LEU A 154 -24.08 31.90 6.45
CA LEU A 154 -24.01 33.13 5.65
C LEU A 154 -25.17 33.23 4.66
N ASP A 155 -26.30 33.69 5.19
CA ASP A 155 -27.26 34.50 4.45
C ASP A 155 -26.55 35.72 3.85
N ALA A 156 -26.45 35.74 2.52
CA ALA A 156 -26.72 36.84 1.58
C ALA A 156 -26.26 38.29 1.82
N ASN A 157 -25.56 38.68 2.90
CA ASN A 157 -25.26 40.10 3.16
C ASN A 157 -23.79 40.35 3.57
N SER A 158 -22.90 40.36 2.58
CA SER A 158 -21.70 41.21 2.64
C SER A 158 -21.20 41.57 1.24
N ASN A 159 -21.87 42.54 0.63
CA ASN A 159 -21.30 43.31 -0.47
C ASN A 159 -20.21 44.24 0.08
N SER A 160 -18.98 43.74 0.13
CA SER A 160 -17.79 44.58 0.23
C SER A 160 -17.02 44.48 -1.08
N LEU A 161 -17.19 45.51 -1.91
CA LEU A 161 -16.43 45.70 -3.14
C LEU A 161 -15.01 46.16 -2.74
N THR A 162 -13.99 45.57 -3.37
CA THR A 162 -12.54 45.80 -3.23
C THR A 162 -11.78 44.89 -2.26
N THR A 163 -11.50 43.67 -2.71
CA THR A 163 -10.27 42.85 -2.54
C THR A 163 -10.60 41.45 -3.08
N LYS A 164 -9.67 40.75 -3.73
CA LYS A 164 -9.91 39.38 -4.20
C LYS A 164 -10.41 38.55 -3.00
N LYS A 165 -11.62 37.99 -3.10
CA LYS A 165 -12.24 37.19 -2.04
C LYS A 165 -11.28 36.05 -1.67
N PRO A 166 -10.97 35.83 -0.37
CA PRO A 166 -10.15 34.70 0.04
C PRO A 166 -10.83 33.39 -0.35
N ILE A 167 -10.04 32.38 -0.72
CA ILE A 167 -10.53 31.05 -1.09
C ILE A 167 -11.33 30.46 0.08
N SER A 168 -12.54 29.97 -0.21
CA SER A 168 -13.38 29.30 0.79
C SER A 168 -13.03 27.80 0.90
N PHE A 169 -13.44 27.14 1.99
CA PHE A 169 -13.23 25.71 2.12
C PHE A 169 -13.98 24.92 1.04
N SER A 170 -15.20 25.33 0.69
CA SER A 170 -15.99 24.72 -0.39
C SER A 170 -15.31 24.80 -1.77
N GLU A 171 -14.70 25.94 -2.11
CA GLU A 171 -13.92 26.10 -3.34
C GLU A 171 -12.69 25.19 -3.34
N LEU A 172 -11.99 25.11 -2.20
CA LEU A 172 -10.85 24.20 -2.04
C LEU A 172 -11.30 22.73 -2.17
N HIS A 173 -12.37 22.33 -1.50
CA HIS A 173 -12.89 20.96 -1.51
C HIS A 173 -13.36 20.50 -2.91
N SER A 174 -14.14 21.33 -3.61
CA SER A 174 -14.59 21.01 -4.97
C SER A 174 -13.44 20.89 -5.97
N SER A 175 -12.38 21.69 -5.80
CA SER A 175 -11.20 21.64 -6.69
C SER A 175 -10.34 20.38 -6.52
N MET A 176 -10.47 19.62 -5.42
CA MET A 176 -9.58 18.49 -5.10
C MET A 176 -9.63 17.35 -6.13
N GLU A 177 -10.74 17.20 -6.84
CA GLU A 177 -10.92 16.12 -7.81
C GLU A 177 -10.14 16.41 -9.10
N ASP A 178 -10.27 17.63 -9.64
CA ASP A 178 -9.78 17.99 -10.97
C ASP A 178 -8.51 18.85 -10.97
N CYS A 179 -8.18 19.51 -9.86
CA CYS A 179 -7.10 20.49 -9.75
C CYS A 179 -5.99 20.07 -8.77
N VAL A 180 -4.85 20.76 -8.82
CA VAL A 180 -3.66 20.46 -8.01
C VAL A 180 -3.77 20.89 -6.54
N SER A 181 -4.95 21.28 -6.06
CA SER A 181 -5.15 21.74 -4.66
C SER A 181 -4.76 20.70 -3.60
N ASN A 182 -4.78 19.41 -3.93
CA ASN A 182 -4.30 18.33 -3.05
C ASN A 182 -2.81 18.48 -2.67
N GLU A 183 -2.01 19.11 -3.53
CA GLU A 183 -0.57 19.34 -3.30
C GLU A 183 -0.33 20.23 -2.08
N TYR A 184 -1.31 21.01 -1.63
CA TYR A 184 -1.20 21.75 -0.36
C TYR A 184 -1.12 20.81 0.85
N PHE A 185 -1.86 19.70 0.85
CA PHE A 185 -1.74 18.70 1.91
C PHE A 185 -0.41 17.94 1.81
N THR A 186 0.03 17.63 0.59
CA THR A 186 1.36 17.04 0.35
C THR A 186 2.46 17.97 0.85
N LEU A 187 2.31 19.28 0.66
CA LEU A 187 3.22 20.29 1.18
C LEU A 187 3.25 20.35 2.70
N ILE A 188 2.10 20.22 3.38
CA ILE A 188 2.08 20.09 4.85
C ILE A 188 2.89 18.87 5.29
N GLY A 189 2.69 17.72 4.64
CA GLY A 189 3.46 16.52 4.88
C GLY A 189 4.97 16.70 4.66
N PHE A 190 5.35 17.46 3.63
CA PHE A 190 6.75 17.85 3.38
C PHE A 190 7.31 18.74 4.50
N ILE A 191 6.55 19.73 4.98
CA ILE A 191 6.96 20.59 6.11
C ILE A 191 7.11 19.76 7.40
N GLN A 192 6.26 18.75 7.62
CA GLN A 192 6.37 17.83 8.77
C GLN A 192 7.68 17.05 8.82
N ASP A 193 8.35 16.82 7.67
CA ASP A 193 9.64 16.11 7.64
C ASP A 193 10.79 16.96 8.21
N HIS A 194 10.62 18.27 8.32
CA HIS A 194 11.61 19.18 8.89
C HIS A 194 11.31 19.48 10.37
N LYS A 195 12.31 19.32 11.25
CA LYS A 195 12.17 19.60 12.71
C LYS A 195 11.63 21.02 13.00
N ILE A 196 12.14 22.03 12.28
CA ILE A 196 11.66 23.42 12.42
C ILE A 196 10.22 23.54 11.90
N GLY A 197 9.90 22.85 10.81
CA GLY A 197 8.55 22.82 10.23
C GLY A 197 7.50 22.23 11.19
N GLN A 198 7.86 21.19 11.95
CA GLN A 198 6.97 20.62 12.99
C GLN A 198 6.54 21.67 14.02
N ALA A 199 7.47 22.49 14.52
CA ALA A 199 7.15 23.53 15.48
C ALA A 199 6.16 24.59 14.92
N PHE A 200 6.31 24.96 13.64
CA PHE A 200 5.36 25.86 12.98
C PHE A 200 4.00 25.22 12.73
N ILE A 201 3.98 23.93 12.37
CA ILE A 201 2.73 23.18 12.21
C ILE A 201 1.94 23.15 13.52
N ASP A 202 2.61 22.87 14.64
CA ASP A 202 2.00 22.88 15.97
C ASP A 202 1.46 24.27 16.34
N ALA A 203 2.25 25.32 16.10
CA ALA A 203 1.85 26.70 16.39
C ALA A 203 0.66 27.17 15.54
N SER A 204 0.54 26.70 14.29
CA SER A 204 -0.54 27.10 13.37
C SER A 204 -1.89 26.43 13.65
N LEU A 205 -1.90 25.37 14.47
CA LEU A 205 -3.07 24.51 14.73
C LEU A 205 -3.71 23.92 13.46
N VAL A 206 -2.99 23.89 12.33
CA VAL A 206 -3.53 23.41 11.05
C VAL A 206 -3.96 21.95 11.14
N LEU A 207 -3.22 21.10 11.86
CA LEU A 207 -3.57 19.70 12.06
C LEU A 207 -4.86 19.54 12.88
N ASN A 208 -5.12 20.43 13.86
CA ASN A 208 -6.36 20.43 14.63
C ASN A 208 -7.56 20.78 13.77
N LYS A 209 -7.40 21.72 12.81
CA LYS A 209 -8.46 22.05 11.84
C LYS A 209 -8.73 20.90 10.88
N ILE A 210 -7.67 20.22 10.41
CA ILE A 210 -7.81 19.02 9.60
C ILE A 210 -8.53 17.91 10.38
N TYR A 211 -8.15 17.68 11.64
CA TYR A 211 -8.82 16.72 12.53
C TYR A 211 -10.32 16.98 12.60
N SER A 212 -10.71 18.23 12.89
CA SER A 212 -12.12 18.58 13.07
C SER A 212 -12.93 18.39 11.78
N ILE A 213 -12.33 18.64 10.62
CA ILE A 213 -12.98 18.40 9.31
C ILE A 213 -13.15 16.89 9.04
N ILE A 214 -12.14 16.07 9.37
CA ILE A 214 -12.22 14.61 9.21
C ILE A 214 -13.34 14.04 10.09
N GLU A 215 -13.48 14.57 11.31
CA GLU A 215 -14.52 14.17 12.26
C GLU A 215 -15.93 14.51 11.77
N THR A 216 -16.13 15.70 11.18
CA THR A 216 -17.45 16.19 10.76
C THR A 216 -17.88 15.70 9.38
N ILE A 217 -17.09 15.96 8.34
CA ILE A 217 -17.50 15.72 6.94
C ILE A 217 -17.50 14.22 6.63
N GLN A 218 -16.54 13.48 7.23
CA GLN A 218 -16.27 12.07 6.93
C GLN A 218 -16.23 11.74 5.42
N GLY A 219 -16.02 12.74 4.56
CA GLY A 219 -16.13 12.63 3.11
C GLY A 219 -14.96 11.82 2.55
N SER A 220 -15.26 10.82 1.72
CA SER A 220 -14.22 9.89 1.26
C SER A 220 -13.19 10.57 0.37
N SER A 221 -13.55 11.60 -0.39
CA SER A 221 -12.65 12.41 -1.23
C SER A 221 -11.61 13.19 -0.40
N PHE A 222 -12.05 13.95 0.60
CA PHE A 222 -11.18 14.69 1.50
C PHE A 222 -10.22 13.76 2.25
N ILE A 223 -10.73 12.66 2.80
CA ILE A 223 -9.92 11.64 3.48
C ILE A 223 -8.87 11.05 2.54
N LYS A 224 -9.24 10.72 1.30
CA LYS A 224 -8.32 10.19 0.28
C LYS A 224 -7.24 11.20 -0.12
N ALA A 225 -7.52 12.50 -0.08
CA ALA A 225 -6.54 13.55 -0.37
C ALA A 225 -5.56 13.78 0.79
N VAL A 226 -6.07 13.82 2.03
CA VAL A 226 -5.28 14.22 3.20
C VAL A 226 -4.45 13.07 3.76
N ILE A 227 -5.05 11.90 4.00
CA ILE A 227 -4.43 10.79 4.75
C ILE A 227 -3.10 10.33 4.12
N PRO A 228 -2.99 10.13 2.79
CA PRO A 228 -1.73 9.73 2.17
C PRO A 228 -0.59 10.74 2.31
N CYS A 229 -0.91 12.01 2.55
CA CYS A 229 0.06 13.09 2.59
C CYS A 229 0.72 13.26 3.97
N MET A 230 0.08 12.77 5.04
CA MET A 230 0.49 13.08 6.41
C MET A 230 1.55 12.12 6.95
N LYS A 231 2.36 12.60 7.89
CA LYS A 231 3.34 11.80 8.63
C LYS A 231 2.81 11.37 9.99
N TYR A 232 2.67 10.05 10.15
CA TYR A 232 2.10 9.42 11.34
C TYR A 232 3.09 9.23 12.49
N THR A 233 4.27 9.84 12.40
CA THR A 233 5.16 10.11 13.54
C THR A 233 4.50 11.06 14.54
N HIS A 234 3.70 12.00 14.03
CA HIS A 234 2.99 12.97 14.83
C HIS A 234 1.72 12.37 15.46
N SER A 235 1.53 12.54 16.78
CA SER A 235 0.39 11.99 17.53
C SER A 235 -0.97 12.46 16.99
N LEU A 236 -1.11 13.75 16.66
CA LEU A 236 -2.36 14.26 16.05
C LEU A 236 -2.69 13.59 14.71
N CYS A 237 -1.69 13.24 13.89
CA CYS A 237 -1.95 12.54 12.64
C CYS A 237 -2.44 11.11 12.90
N GLN A 238 -1.92 10.44 13.93
CA GLN A 238 -2.46 9.13 14.38
C GLN A 238 -3.93 9.24 14.80
N ASN A 239 -4.33 10.36 15.40
CA ASN A 239 -5.73 10.60 15.73
C ASN A 239 -6.63 10.68 14.48
N PHE A 240 -6.13 11.15 13.33
CA PHE A 240 -6.91 11.16 12.08
C PHE A 240 -7.37 9.74 11.70
N ILE A 241 -6.45 8.77 11.75
CA ILE A 241 -6.77 7.36 11.48
C ILE A 241 -7.73 6.82 12.53
N THR A 242 -7.51 7.16 13.80
CA THR A 242 -8.36 6.70 14.90
C THR A 242 -9.80 7.20 14.74
N VAL A 243 -10.02 8.45 14.34
CA VAL A 243 -11.37 8.97 14.04
C VAL A 243 -12.03 8.22 12.90
N ILE A 244 -11.29 7.98 11.80
CA ILE A 244 -11.84 7.25 10.66
C ILE A 244 -12.22 5.81 11.05
N VAL A 245 -11.41 5.15 11.88
CA VAL A 245 -11.69 3.79 12.38
C VAL A 245 -12.99 3.72 13.17
N HIS A 246 -13.34 4.76 13.95
CA HIS A 246 -14.59 4.82 14.71
C HIS A 246 -15.74 5.50 13.95
N SER A 247 -15.50 5.97 12.72
CA SER A 247 -16.54 6.62 11.91
C SER A 247 -17.60 5.63 11.43
N SER A 248 -18.78 6.15 11.10
CA SER A 248 -19.86 5.35 10.50
C SER A 248 -19.66 5.16 8.99
N ASN A 249 -18.81 5.97 8.35
CA ASN A 249 -18.58 5.89 6.90
C ASN A 249 -17.79 4.63 6.49
N THR A 250 -18.49 3.64 5.95
CA THR A 250 -17.90 2.40 5.43
C THR A 250 -16.86 2.63 4.33
N GLU A 251 -17.07 3.59 3.42
CA GLU A 251 -16.13 3.84 2.33
C GLU A 251 -14.80 4.40 2.84
N ALA A 252 -14.86 5.34 3.79
CA ALA A 252 -13.69 5.90 4.46
C ALA A 252 -12.91 4.81 5.22
N LYS A 253 -13.62 3.94 5.94
CA LYS A 253 -13.03 2.78 6.64
C LYS A 253 -12.36 1.80 5.69
N LEU A 254 -12.99 1.47 4.55
CA LEU A 254 -12.40 0.59 3.54
C LEU A 254 -11.14 1.18 2.90
N PHE A 255 -11.13 2.49 2.63
CA PHE A 255 -9.93 3.20 2.19
C PHE A 255 -8.84 3.14 3.27
N CYS A 256 -9.21 3.41 4.53
CA CYS A 256 -8.29 3.40 5.65
C CYS A 256 -7.64 2.02 5.86
N ILE A 257 -8.38 0.91 5.73
CA ILE A 257 -7.81 -0.44 5.79
C ILE A 257 -6.76 -0.65 4.69
N LYS A 258 -7.06 -0.25 3.46
CA LYS A 258 -6.11 -0.37 2.33
C LYS A 258 -4.85 0.46 2.59
N PHE A 259 -5.03 1.68 3.08
CA PHE A 259 -3.94 2.58 3.46
C PHE A 259 -3.07 1.97 4.55
N ILE A 260 -3.66 1.59 5.69
CA ILE A 260 -2.98 0.97 6.83
C ILE A 260 -2.20 -0.27 6.38
N LYS A 261 -2.80 -1.13 5.55
CA LYS A 261 -2.15 -2.36 5.05
C LYS A 261 -0.83 -2.08 4.32
N VAL A 262 -0.80 -1.03 3.49
CA VAL A 262 0.43 -0.62 2.78
C VAL A 262 1.44 -0.05 3.77
N HIS A 263 1.00 0.81 4.69
CA HIS A 263 1.88 1.43 5.67
C HIS A 263 2.45 0.45 6.70
N CYS A 264 1.74 -0.61 7.06
CA CYS A 264 2.26 -1.70 7.89
C CYS A 264 3.45 -2.44 7.26
N ARG A 265 3.72 -2.28 5.95
CA ARG A 265 4.93 -2.80 5.32
C ARG A 265 6.15 -1.91 5.59
N LEU A 266 5.92 -0.60 5.79
CA LEU A 266 6.94 0.37 6.17
C LEU A 266 7.30 0.17 7.65
N HIS A 267 8.58 0.28 8.02
CA HIS A 267 9.04 -0.01 9.39
C HIS A 267 8.51 0.95 10.45
N GLU A 268 8.16 2.17 10.05
CA GLU A 268 7.70 3.22 10.94
C GLU A 268 6.20 3.05 11.22
N HIS A 269 5.82 2.98 12.51
CA HIS A 269 4.42 2.94 12.99
C HIS A 269 3.61 1.66 12.74
N LYS A 270 4.26 0.54 12.36
CA LYS A 270 3.59 -0.77 12.22
C LYS A 270 2.70 -1.12 13.41
N MET A 271 3.16 -0.81 14.62
CA MET A 271 2.48 -1.10 15.88
C MET A 271 1.16 -0.33 16.04
N PHE A 272 1.19 1.00 15.88
CA PHE A 272 -0.02 1.83 15.91
C PHE A 272 -1.01 1.41 14.81
N MET A 273 -0.51 1.23 13.59
CA MET A 273 -1.32 0.87 12.43
C MET A 273 -2.00 -0.51 12.60
N LEU A 274 -1.28 -1.48 13.14
CA LEU A 274 -1.83 -2.79 13.48
C LEU A 274 -2.88 -2.69 14.59
N SER A 275 -2.70 -1.82 15.58
CA SER A 275 -3.71 -1.54 16.62
C SER A 275 -5.03 -1.06 16.03
N CYS A 276 -4.98 -0.24 14.97
CA CYS A 276 -6.17 0.25 14.27
C CYS A 276 -6.88 -0.89 13.55
N LEU A 277 -6.16 -1.77 12.85
CA LEU A 277 -6.77 -2.95 12.21
C LEU A 277 -7.43 -3.87 13.24
N ILE A 278 -6.79 -4.06 14.40
CA ILE A 278 -7.33 -4.87 15.50
C ILE A 278 -8.66 -4.29 16.00
N LYS A 279 -8.76 -2.97 16.16
CA LYS A 279 -10.02 -2.31 16.54
C LYS A 279 -11.13 -2.54 15.50
N MET A 280 -10.79 -2.50 14.21
CA MET A 280 -11.74 -2.73 13.11
C MET A 280 -12.26 -4.19 13.04
N LEU A 281 -11.67 -5.13 13.78
CA LEU A 281 -12.22 -6.49 13.93
C LEU A 281 -13.54 -6.50 14.72
N TYR A 282 -13.82 -5.47 15.51
CA TYR A 282 -15.06 -5.33 16.29
C TYR A 282 -16.05 -4.36 15.65
N ASP A 283 -15.85 -3.97 14.38
CA ASP A 283 -16.79 -3.13 13.64
C ASP A 283 -18.14 -3.84 13.46
N LEU A 284 -19.24 -3.10 13.36
CA LEU A 284 -20.58 -3.65 13.13
C LEU A 284 -20.71 -4.22 11.71
N ASP A 285 -20.02 -3.62 10.72
CA ASP A 285 -20.05 -4.06 9.33
C ASP A 285 -19.13 -5.28 9.10
N GLU A 286 -19.73 -6.40 8.69
CA GLU A 286 -19.02 -7.64 8.41
C GLU A 286 -17.99 -7.50 7.29
N ASN A 287 -18.25 -6.68 6.28
CA ASN A 287 -17.30 -6.46 5.18
C ASN A 287 -16.04 -5.77 5.71
N ILE A 288 -16.18 -4.81 6.62
CA ILE A 288 -15.05 -4.12 7.25
C ILE A 288 -14.23 -5.11 8.08
N ARG A 289 -14.90 -5.90 8.94
CA ARG A 289 -14.23 -6.94 9.73
C ARG A 289 -13.46 -7.91 8.84
N ASN A 290 -14.09 -8.44 7.79
CA ASN A 290 -13.47 -9.37 6.84
C ASN A 290 -12.27 -8.73 6.12
N LYS A 291 -12.36 -7.46 5.69
CA LYS A 291 -11.24 -6.75 5.06
C LYS A 291 -10.10 -6.48 6.04
N ALA A 292 -10.41 -6.16 7.31
CA ALA A 292 -9.42 -5.96 8.35
C ALA A 292 -8.66 -7.26 8.67
N VAL A 293 -9.34 -8.40 8.77
CA VAL A 293 -8.70 -9.72 8.97
C VAL A 293 -7.76 -10.05 7.82
N ASN A 294 -8.20 -9.87 6.57
CA ASN A 294 -7.35 -10.10 5.40
C ASN A 294 -6.12 -9.17 5.39
N ALA A 295 -6.27 -7.92 5.85
CA ALA A 295 -5.15 -7.00 5.98
C ALA A 295 -4.16 -7.43 7.07
N ILE A 296 -4.64 -7.86 8.25
CA ILE A 296 -3.79 -8.39 9.32
C ILE A 296 -3.03 -9.62 8.84
N ASP A 297 -3.71 -10.53 8.15
CA ASP A 297 -3.15 -11.76 7.63
C ASP A 297 -1.96 -11.53 6.68
N GLU A 298 -2.14 -10.60 5.74
CA GLU A 298 -1.10 -10.15 4.81
C GLU A 298 0.06 -9.43 5.53
N VAL A 299 -0.24 -8.66 6.58
CA VAL A 299 0.77 -7.97 7.39
C VAL A 299 1.62 -8.98 8.17
N ILE A 300 1.02 -10.04 8.72
CA ILE A 300 1.72 -11.13 9.41
C ILE A 300 2.66 -11.89 8.44
N ASP A 301 2.29 -12.04 7.17
CA ASP A 301 3.18 -12.68 6.18
C ASP A 301 4.45 -11.90 5.95
N ASN A 302 4.36 -10.57 5.93
CA ASN A 302 5.51 -9.68 5.75
C ASN A 302 6.43 -9.68 6.98
N ASP A 303 5.86 -9.70 8.20
CA ASP A 303 6.63 -9.72 9.44
C ASP A 303 6.00 -10.62 10.51
N LYS A 304 6.52 -11.84 10.61
CA LYS A 304 6.05 -12.87 11.56
C LYS A 304 6.23 -12.46 13.03
N ARG A 305 7.11 -11.50 13.34
CA ARG A 305 7.31 -11.03 14.73
C ARG A 305 6.08 -10.31 15.26
N LEU A 306 5.26 -9.75 14.37
CA LEU A 306 4.00 -9.10 14.72
C LEU A 306 3.00 -10.05 15.40
N CYS A 307 3.14 -11.37 15.25
CA CYS A 307 2.34 -12.32 16.02
C CYS A 307 2.44 -12.11 17.53
N HIS A 308 3.64 -11.83 18.05
CA HIS A 308 3.83 -11.54 19.48
C HIS A 308 3.14 -10.23 19.89
N TYR A 309 3.12 -9.24 18.99
CA TYR A 309 2.46 -7.97 19.24
C TYR A 309 0.94 -8.08 19.24
N ILE A 310 0.35 -8.84 18.30
CA ILE A 310 -1.10 -9.08 18.29
C ILE A 310 -1.53 -9.76 19.60
N LEU A 311 -0.73 -10.69 20.13
CA LEU A 311 -1.01 -11.33 21.40
C LEU A 311 -1.01 -10.36 22.58
N SER A 312 -0.19 -9.31 22.55
CA SER A 312 -0.15 -8.31 23.61
C SER A 312 -1.46 -7.51 23.76
N TYR A 313 -2.31 -7.50 22.73
CA TYR A 313 -3.64 -6.86 22.79
C TYR A 313 -4.70 -7.67 23.54
N ASN A 314 -4.39 -8.91 23.92
CA ASN A 314 -5.28 -9.78 24.69
C ASN A 314 -6.73 -9.82 24.17
N MET A 315 -6.86 -10.07 22.86
CA MET A 315 -8.13 -10.08 22.15
C MET A 315 -9.09 -11.16 22.65
N GLN A 316 -10.39 -10.87 22.61
CA GLN A 316 -11.43 -11.84 22.93
C GLN A 316 -11.70 -12.74 21.71
N TYR A 317 -10.78 -13.65 21.39
CA TYR A 317 -10.85 -14.45 20.16
C TYR A 317 -12.15 -15.26 20.01
N LEU A 318 -12.74 -15.72 21.12
CA LEU A 318 -13.96 -16.51 21.11
C LEU A 318 -15.18 -15.71 20.65
N SER A 319 -15.27 -14.41 20.96
CA SER A 319 -16.39 -13.56 20.52
C SER A 319 -16.31 -13.16 19.04
N LEU A 320 -15.14 -13.33 18.43
CA LEU A 320 -14.91 -13.06 17.01
C LEU A 320 -15.29 -14.23 16.10
N ASN A 321 -15.76 -15.37 16.64
CA ASN A 321 -16.21 -16.53 15.86
C ASN A 321 -15.19 -16.96 14.77
N THR A 322 -15.61 -17.07 13.51
CA THR A 322 -14.77 -17.47 12.36
C THR A 322 -13.55 -16.58 12.17
N ILE A 323 -13.67 -15.28 12.47
CA ILE A 323 -12.56 -14.32 12.42
C ILE A 323 -11.52 -14.66 13.49
N GLY A 324 -11.99 -14.96 14.70
CA GLY A 324 -11.13 -15.38 15.81
C GLY A 324 -10.35 -16.65 15.47
N VAL A 325 -11.02 -17.65 14.91
CA VAL A 325 -10.40 -18.89 14.43
C VAL A 325 -9.35 -18.59 13.36
N GLN A 326 -9.64 -17.72 12.38
CA GLN A 326 -8.69 -17.36 11.33
C GLN A 326 -7.41 -16.75 11.90
N ILE A 327 -7.54 -15.77 12.80
CA ILE A 327 -6.40 -15.06 13.39
C ILE A 327 -5.57 -16.00 14.28
N LEU A 328 -6.23 -16.74 15.19
CA LEU A 328 -5.54 -17.69 16.08
C LEU A 328 -4.77 -18.74 15.29
N SER A 329 -5.41 -19.34 14.29
CA SER A 329 -4.81 -20.35 13.43
C SER A 329 -3.59 -19.79 12.69
N ARG A 330 -3.65 -18.52 12.30
CA ARG A 330 -2.55 -17.82 11.65
C ARG A 330 -1.38 -17.55 12.59
N ILE A 331 -1.65 -17.05 13.79
CA ILE A 331 -0.65 -16.81 14.83
C ILE A 331 0.07 -18.13 15.18
N LEU A 332 -0.69 -19.19 15.49
CA LEU A 332 -0.12 -20.51 15.84
C LEU A 332 0.69 -21.13 14.71
N SER A 333 0.29 -20.90 13.46
CA SER A 333 1.03 -21.38 12.30
C SER A 333 2.43 -20.75 12.20
N ASN A 334 2.56 -19.46 12.51
CA ASN A 334 3.82 -18.73 12.41
C ASN A 334 4.70 -18.83 13.66
N LEU A 335 4.10 -18.94 14.85
CA LEU A 335 4.85 -19.08 16.10
C LEU A 335 5.66 -20.38 16.14
N SER A 336 6.82 -20.32 16.79
CA SER A 336 7.56 -21.52 17.15
C SER A 336 6.82 -22.27 18.25
N THR A 337 6.76 -23.60 18.15
CA THR A 337 6.13 -24.45 19.17
C THR A 337 6.85 -24.40 20.52
N SER A 338 8.11 -23.95 20.54
CA SER A 338 8.90 -23.73 21.76
C SER A 338 8.75 -22.34 22.38
N SER A 339 8.00 -21.43 21.72
CA SER A 339 7.88 -20.06 22.22
C SER A 339 6.89 -19.98 23.39
N PRO A 340 7.14 -19.13 24.40
CA PRO A 340 6.21 -18.95 25.52
C PRO A 340 4.84 -18.47 25.03
N SER A 341 4.81 -17.62 23.99
CA SER A 341 3.58 -17.15 23.34
C SER A 341 2.75 -18.26 22.71
N PHE A 342 3.37 -19.36 22.25
CA PHE A 342 2.64 -20.53 21.76
C PHE A 342 1.96 -21.28 22.91
N HIS A 343 2.64 -21.42 24.04
CA HIS A 343 2.09 -22.07 25.23
C HIS A 343 0.90 -21.29 25.83
N LEU A 344 0.94 -19.95 25.80
CA LEU A 344 -0.19 -19.11 26.21
C LEU A 344 -1.49 -19.39 25.44
N LEU A 345 -1.38 -19.94 24.24
CA LEU A 345 -2.54 -20.22 23.37
C LEU A 345 -3.04 -21.67 23.46
N GLN A 346 -2.39 -22.54 24.23
CA GLN A 346 -2.83 -23.93 24.43
C GLN A 346 -4.30 -24.06 24.88
N PRO A 347 -4.86 -23.19 25.75
CA PRO A 347 -6.26 -23.27 26.14
C PRO A 347 -7.25 -23.20 24.95
N TYR A 348 -6.85 -22.59 23.84
CA TYR A 348 -7.69 -22.47 22.64
C TYR A 348 -7.63 -23.70 21.72
N PHE A 349 -6.76 -24.69 21.97
CA PHE A 349 -6.52 -25.78 21.02
C PHE A 349 -7.74 -26.68 20.83
N GLN A 350 -8.48 -26.98 21.90
CA GLN A 350 -9.70 -27.78 21.81
C GLN A 350 -10.79 -27.02 21.05
N TYR A 351 -10.96 -25.73 21.33
CA TYR A 351 -11.87 -24.87 20.57
C TYR A 351 -11.51 -24.84 19.08
N LEU A 352 -10.24 -24.60 18.75
CA LEU A 352 -9.76 -24.59 17.37
C LEU A 352 -9.95 -25.93 16.67
N THR A 353 -9.70 -27.04 17.36
CA THR A 353 -9.90 -28.39 16.81
C THR A 353 -11.36 -28.60 16.39
N ASN A 354 -12.32 -28.24 17.25
CA ASN A 354 -13.75 -28.35 16.98
C ASN A 354 -14.22 -27.39 15.87
N GLU A 355 -13.78 -26.13 15.90
CA GLU A 355 -14.18 -25.16 14.88
C GLU A 355 -13.63 -25.51 13.50
N TRP A 356 -12.39 -25.99 13.42
CA TRP A 356 -11.80 -26.43 12.15
C TRP A 356 -12.50 -27.65 11.56
N SER A 357 -12.95 -28.61 12.37
CA SER A 357 -13.65 -29.79 11.86
C SER A 357 -15.08 -29.47 11.41
N ASN A 358 -15.76 -28.56 12.11
CA ASN A 358 -17.21 -28.40 11.95
C ASN A 358 -17.60 -27.19 11.09
N ASN A 359 -16.99 -26.02 11.32
CA ASN A 359 -17.51 -24.74 10.80
C ASN A 359 -16.51 -24.02 9.89
N PHE A 360 -15.29 -23.82 10.37
CA PHE A 360 -14.31 -22.94 9.74
C PHE A 360 -13.82 -23.47 8.38
N ILE A 361 -13.69 -24.80 8.22
CA ILE A 361 -13.26 -25.38 6.96
C ILE A 361 -14.27 -25.12 5.82
N ALA A 362 -15.56 -25.12 6.12
CA ALA A 362 -16.61 -24.78 5.15
C ALA A 362 -16.50 -23.31 4.71
N PHE A 363 -16.32 -22.40 5.67
CA PHE A 363 -16.07 -20.98 5.39
C PHE A 363 -14.80 -20.76 4.55
N TYR A 364 -13.69 -21.39 4.94
CA TYR A 364 -12.41 -21.31 4.22
C TYR A 364 -12.53 -21.82 2.78
N THR A 365 -13.19 -22.96 2.59
CA THR A 365 -13.42 -23.57 1.27
C THR A 365 -14.21 -22.63 0.37
N LYS A 366 -15.32 -22.06 0.88
CA LYS A 366 -16.14 -21.09 0.12
C LYS A 366 -15.37 -19.81 -0.21
N SER A 367 -14.62 -19.26 0.76
CA SER A 367 -13.79 -18.07 0.57
C SER A 367 -12.72 -18.28 -0.52
N LEU A 368 -12.07 -19.44 -0.50
CA LEU A 368 -11.10 -19.83 -1.52
C LEU A 368 -11.74 -19.97 -2.90
N GLN A 369 -12.89 -20.62 -3.00
CA GLN A 369 -13.63 -20.75 -4.26
C GLN A 369 -14.02 -19.38 -4.84
N LEU A 370 -14.55 -18.47 -4.01
CA LEU A 370 -14.90 -17.11 -4.44
C LEU A 370 -13.68 -16.32 -4.93
N LYS A 371 -12.54 -16.44 -4.24
CA LYS A 371 -11.28 -15.83 -4.68
C LYS A 371 -10.86 -16.37 -6.06
N LEU A 372 -10.88 -17.69 -6.25
CA LEU A 372 -10.57 -18.30 -7.54
C LEU A 372 -11.54 -17.87 -8.64
N GLN A 373 -12.84 -17.84 -8.35
CA GLN A 373 -13.85 -17.38 -9.31
C GLN A 373 -13.60 -15.94 -9.74
N SER A 374 -13.33 -15.04 -8.79
CA SER A 374 -13.01 -13.64 -9.09
C SER A 374 -11.74 -13.49 -9.92
N PHE A 375 -10.72 -14.32 -9.64
CA PHE A 375 -9.47 -14.40 -10.39
C PHE A 375 -9.71 -14.85 -11.84
N PHE A 376 -10.51 -15.89 -12.07
CA PHE A 376 -10.78 -16.37 -13.43
C PHE A 376 -11.69 -15.41 -14.21
N ALA A 377 -12.59 -14.69 -13.54
CA ALA A 377 -13.42 -13.67 -14.17
C ALA A 377 -12.59 -12.50 -14.71
N THR A 378 -11.57 -12.04 -13.96
CA THR A 378 -10.68 -10.95 -14.42
C THR A 378 -9.77 -11.38 -15.57
N PHE A 379 -9.33 -12.65 -15.62
CA PHE A 379 -8.55 -13.16 -16.75
C PHE A 379 -9.31 -13.20 -18.08
N LYS A 380 -10.64 -13.30 -18.06
CA LYS A 380 -11.47 -13.33 -19.28
C LYS A 380 -11.63 -11.94 -19.92
N TYR A 381 -11.19 -10.86 -19.27
CA TYR A 381 -11.57 -9.49 -19.63
C TYR A 381 -10.37 -8.53 -19.70
N ASP A 382 -9.33 -8.84 -20.49
CA ASP A 382 -8.50 -7.78 -21.08
C ASP A 382 -7.56 -8.28 -22.21
N PRO A 383 -7.92 -8.15 -23.50
CA PRO A 383 -7.00 -8.43 -24.61
C PRO A 383 -5.92 -7.35 -24.80
N THR A 384 -5.94 -6.26 -24.03
CA THR A 384 -5.03 -5.10 -24.21
C THR A 384 -4.03 -4.86 -23.07
N SER A 385 -4.12 -5.60 -21.96
CA SER A 385 -3.20 -5.41 -20.83
C SER A 385 -1.89 -6.19 -21.01
N ASP A 386 -0.75 -5.54 -20.70
CA ASP A 386 0.58 -6.13 -20.72
C ASP A 386 0.65 -7.43 -19.89
N THR A 387 0.54 -8.57 -20.58
CA THR A 387 0.26 -9.91 -20.02
C THR A 387 1.28 -10.44 -19.01
N LYS A 388 2.49 -9.86 -18.95
CA LYS A 388 3.57 -10.30 -18.04
C LYS A 388 3.47 -9.66 -16.64
N ASN A 389 3.06 -8.39 -16.56
CA ASN A 389 2.89 -7.70 -15.28
C ASN A 389 1.58 -8.08 -14.59
N THR A 390 0.53 -8.35 -15.35
CA THR A 390 -0.71 -8.93 -14.83
C THR A 390 -0.46 -10.33 -14.28
N LYS A 391 0.15 -11.26 -15.02
CA LYS A 391 0.42 -12.63 -14.51
C LYS A 391 1.22 -12.69 -13.21
N THR A 392 2.26 -11.87 -13.06
CA THR A 392 3.10 -11.83 -11.83
C THR A 392 2.39 -11.16 -10.64
N LYS A 393 1.55 -10.16 -10.89
CA LYS A 393 0.71 -9.52 -9.86
C LYS A 393 -0.45 -10.43 -9.44
N ILE A 394 -1.01 -11.17 -10.38
CA ILE A 394 -2.14 -12.07 -10.21
C ILE A 394 -1.73 -13.39 -9.51
N LEU A 395 -0.56 -13.96 -9.80
CA LEU A 395 0.02 -15.07 -9.02
C LEU A 395 0.29 -14.68 -7.55
N LYS A 396 0.70 -13.43 -7.29
CA LYS A 396 0.86 -12.90 -5.93
C LYS A 396 -0.48 -12.70 -5.20
N GLU A 397 -1.57 -12.46 -5.93
CA GLU A 397 -2.92 -12.31 -5.37
C GLU A 397 -3.61 -13.66 -5.08
N MET A 398 -3.19 -14.75 -5.73
CA MET A 398 -3.62 -16.11 -5.42
C MET A 398 -2.85 -16.73 -4.24
N TYR A 399 -2.54 -15.91 -3.23
CA TYR A 399 -1.91 -16.41 -2.00
C TYR A 399 -2.92 -17.29 -1.24
N LEU A 400 -2.64 -18.59 -1.21
CA LEU A 400 -3.37 -19.56 -0.41
C LEU A 400 -2.77 -19.59 0.99
N ASN A 401 -3.51 -19.10 1.97
CA ASN A 401 -3.11 -19.25 3.37
C ASN A 401 -3.01 -20.72 3.72
N THR A 402 -1.80 -21.18 4.01
CA THR A 402 -1.57 -22.52 4.55
C THR A 402 -1.54 -22.46 6.08
N TYR A 403 -2.47 -23.14 6.72
CA TYR A 403 -2.51 -23.28 8.17
C TYR A 403 -1.74 -24.52 8.59
N ARG A 404 -0.78 -24.39 9.50
CA ARG A 404 0.07 -25.49 9.99
C ARG A 404 -0.66 -26.29 11.08
N LEU A 405 -1.80 -26.88 10.72
CA LEU A 405 -2.79 -27.43 11.66
C LEU A 405 -2.23 -28.47 12.63
N HIS A 406 -1.32 -29.32 12.16
CA HIS A 406 -0.63 -30.35 12.98
C HIS A 406 0.08 -29.80 14.24
N LYS A 407 0.29 -28.48 14.35
CA LYS A 407 0.88 -27.86 15.54
C LYS A 407 -0.08 -27.82 16.74
N PHE A 408 -1.38 -27.67 16.49
CA PHE A 408 -2.36 -27.35 17.53
C PHE A 408 -3.65 -28.17 17.46
N ILE A 409 -3.88 -28.92 16.38
CA ILE A 409 -5.02 -29.81 16.26
C ILE A 409 -4.70 -31.20 16.82
N ASP A 410 -5.60 -31.72 17.66
CA ASP A 410 -5.55 -33.09 18.18
C ASP A 410 -6.11 -34.09 17.16
N THR A 411 -5.23 -34.92 16.61
CA THR A 411 -5.57 -35.91 15.57
C THR A 411 -6.59 -36.95 16.01
N ASN A 412 -6.71 -37.24 17.30
CA ASN A 412 -7.64 -38.25 17.79
C ASN A 412 -9.10 -37.82 17.61
N GLN A 413 -9.38 -36.52 17.72
CA GLN A 413 -10.73 -35.95 17.64
C GLN A 413 -11.22 -35.78 16.19
N ILE A 414 -10.29 -35.73 15.23
CA ILE A 414 -10.55 -35.38 13.84
C ILE A 414 -10.23 -36.52 12.86
N SER A 415 -10.18 -37.76 13.34
CA SER A 415 -9.92 -38.94 12.50
C SER A 415 -10.89 -39.02 11.30
N HIS A 416 -12.16 -38.64 11.51
CA HIS A 416 -13.19 -38.57 10.48
C HIS A 416 -12.88 -37.60 9.33
N MET A 417 -12.02 -36.58 9.56
CA MET A 417 -11.60 -35.62 8.52
C MET A 417 -10.58 -36.21 7.54
N PHE A 418 -9.89 -37.28 7.92
CA PHE A 418 -8.90 -37.97 7.06
C PHE A 418 -9.54 -39.06 6.17
N ASP A 419 -10.80 -39.44 6.41
CA ASP A 419 -11.49 -40.42 5.57
C ASP A 419 -12.14 -39.74 4.36
N ILE A 420 -11.52 -39.92 3.19
CA ILE A 420 -11.98 -39.39 1.88
C ILE A 420 -12.47 -40.49 0.93
N SER A 421 -12.58 -41.73 1.41
CA SER A 421 -12.81 -42.91 0.56
C SER A 421 -14.27 -43.18 0.16
N LYS A 422 -15.25 -42.47 0.75
CA LYS A 422 -16.68 -42.87 0.73
C LYS A 422 -17.67 -41.81 0.20
N LEU A 423 -17.23 -40.81 -0.56
CA LEU A 423 -18.06 -39.64 -0.90
C LEU A 423 -18.48 -39.67 -2.38
N GLU A 424 -19.70 -40.18 -2.65
CA GLU A 424 -20.22 -40.44 -4.01
C GLU A 424 -21.24 -39.38 -4.52
N ASN A 425 -21.91 -38.61 -3.65
CA ASN A 425 -23.02 -37.72 -4.05
C ASN A 425 -22.65 -36.22 -4.18
N LYS A 426 -23.53 -35.40 -4.80
CA LYS A 426 -23.36 -33.93 -4.92
C LYS A 426 -23.24 -33.22 -3.56
N ALA A 427 -24.05 -33.59 -2.57
CA ALA A 427 -23.94 -33.04 -1.21
C ALA A 427 -22.60 -33.40 -0.55
N ASP A 428 -22.11 -34.60 -0.83
CA ASP A 428 -20.80 -35.07 -0.39
C ASP A 428 -19.66 -34.32 -1.09
N SER A 429 -19.90 -33.71 -2.26
CA SER A 429 -18.85 -33.00 -3.01
C SER A 429 -18.31 -31.78 -2.27
N GLU A 430 -19.14 -31.00 -1.57
CA GLU A 430 -18.65 -29.87 -0.77
C GLU A 430 -17.90 -30.34 0.47
N PHE A 431 -18.40 -31.40 1.12
CA PHE A 431 -17.73 -32.00 2.27
C PHE A 431 -16.38 -32.63 1.87
N LEU A 432 -16.31 -33.24 0.69
CA LEU A 432 -15.08 -33.78 0.12
C LEU A 432 -14.06 -32.66 -0.16
N LYS A 433 -14.49 -31.53 -0.73
CA LYS A 433 -13.60 -30.35 -0.90
C LYS A 433 -13.06 -29.84 0.43
N GLN A 434 -13.91 -29.76 1.45
CA GLN A 434 -13.51 -29.36 2.80
C GLN A 434 -12.46 -30.31 3.38
N LYS A 435 -12.69 -31.63 3.32
CA LYS A 435 -11.73 -32.65 3.77
C LYS A 435 -10.41 -32.58 3.01
N LEU A 436 -10.43 -32.44 1.68
CA LEU A 436 -9.22 -32.29 0.86
C LEU A 436 -8.39 -31.08 1.29
N LEU A 437 -9.02 -29.92 1.50
CA LEU A 437 -8.34 -28.72 1.98
C LEU A 437 -7.85 -28.86 3.43
N PHE A 438 -8.60 -29.55 4.27
CA PHE A 438 -8.19 -29.84 5.65
C PHE A 438 -6.91 -30.68 5.67
N ILE A 439 -6.90 -31.78 4.92
CA ILE A 439 -5.74 -32.67 4.75
C ILE A 439 -4.54 -31.88 4.22
N ALA A 440 -4.73 -31.06 3.19
CA ALA A 440 -3.66 -30.25 2.60
C ALA A 440 -3.05 -29.25 3.59
N ASN A 441 -3.89 -28.55 4.37
CA ASN A 441 -3.42 -27.63 5.40
C ASN A 441 -2.68 -28.38 6.52
N PHE A 442 -3.23 -29.51 6.98
CA PHE A 442 -2.55 -30.34 7.98
C PHE A 442 -1.19 -30.84 7.46
N ALA A 443 -1.12 -31.24 6.19
CA ALA A 443 0.08 -31.71 5.50
C ALA A 443 1.03 -30.59 5.03
N SER A 444 0.78 -29.32 5.36
CA SER A 444 1.60 -28.18 4.91
C SER A 444 3.04 -28.15 5.48
N THR A 445 3.39 -29.10 6.35
CA THR A 445 4.75 -29.32 6.87
C THR A 445 5.13 -30.79 6.84
N SER A 446 6.42 -31.09 6.82
CA SER A 446 6.92 -32.48 6.86
C SER A 446 6.44 -33.25 8.09
N LYS A 447 6.24 -32.59 9.25
CA LYS A 447 5.67 -33.24 10.44
C LYS A 447 4.22 -33.62 10.22
N GLY A 448 3.42 -32.71 9.64
CA GLY A 448 2.04 -32.97 9.28
C GLY A 448 1.90 -34.15 8.30
N VAL A 449 2.71 -34.17 7.24
CA VAL A 449 2.78 -35.28 6.27
C VAL A 449 2.99 -36.62 6.96
N LYS A 450 4.03 -36.71 7.82
CA LYS A 450 4.35 -37.95 8.54
C LYS A 450 3.23 -38.40 9.48
N MET A 451 2.54 -37.47 10.12
CA MET A 451 1.41 -37.79 11.00
C MET A 451 0.24 -38.36 10.22
N ILE A 452 -0.14 -37.73 9.11
CA ILE A 452 -1.25 -38.21 8.26
C ILE A 452 -0.96 -39.61 7.72
N LEU A 453 0.25 -39.88 7.23
CA LEU A 453 0.62 -41.20 6.71
C LEU A 453 0.54 -42.32 7.75
N ARG A 454 0.71 -42.00 9.04
CA ARG A 454 0.49 -42.98 10.13
C ARG A 454 -0.98 -43.33 10.32
N PHE A 455 -1.90 -42.41 10.01
CA PHE A 455 -3.34 -42.66 10.07
C PHE A 455 -3.83 -43.40 8.83
N ASN A 456 -3.39 -42.96 7.65
CA ASN A 456 -3.77 -43.57 6.39
C ASN A 456 -2.62 -43.44 5.37
N ALA A 457 -1.96 -44.55 5.09
CA ALA A 457 -0.82 -44.60 4.18
C ALA A 457 -1.19 -44.21 2.74
N ASN A 458 -2.43 -44.49 2.32
CA ASN A 458 -2.87 -44.32 0.93
C ASN A 458 -3.63 -43.01 0.70
N ILE A 459 -3.64 -42.09 1.68
CA ILE A 459 -4.42 -40.85 1.58
C ILE A 459 -4.01 -39.96 0.41
N PHE A 460 -2.72 -39.89 0.08
CA PHE A 460 -2.23 -39.09 -1.04
C PHE A 460 -2.50 -39.78 -2.39
N GLU A 461 -2.45 -41.12 -2.44
CA GLU A 461 -2.92 -41.89 -3.59
C GLU A 461 -4.42 -41.65 -3.84
N ASN A 462 -5.23 -41.67 -2.77
CA ASN A 462 -6.65 -41.35 -2.86
C ASN A 462 -6.88 -39.92 -3.35
N MET A 463 -6.11 -38.93 -2.89
CA MET A 463 -6.19 -37.55 -3.40
C MET A 463 -5.86 -37.49 -4.90
N ILE A 464 -4.84 -38.22 -5.35
CA ILE A 464 -4.47 -38.34 -6.77
C ILE A 464 -5.60 -38.98 -7.57
N GLN A 465 -6.18 -40.08 -7.09
CA GLN A 465 -7.32 -40.75 -7.74
C GLN A 465 -8.52 -39.81 -7.84
N ILE A 466 -8.81 -39.04 -6.80
CA ILE A 466 -9.87 -38.01 -6.84
C ILE A 466 -9.54 -36.93 -7.87
N ALA A 467 -8.28 -36.49 -7.97
CA ALA A 467 -7.86 -35.49 -8.93
C ALA A 467 -8.04 -35.96 -10.39
N TYR A 468 -7.84 -37.25 -10.68
CA TYR A 468 -8.03 -37.81 -12.02
C TYR A 468 -9.49 -38.20 -12.31
N ASN A 469 -10.16 -38.86 -11.38
CA ASN A 469 -11.36 -39.65 -11.69
C ASN A 469 -12.67 -39.06 -11.15
N CYS A 470 -12.63 -38.12 -10.21
CA CYS A 470 -13.87 -37.60 -9.61
C CYS A 470 -14.80 -36.97 -10.67
N PRO A 471 -16.11 -37.27 -10.73
CA PRO A 471 -16.97 -36.71 -11.78
C PRO A 471 -17.10 -35.18 -11.71
N TYR A 472 -16.88 -34.57 -10.53
CA TYR A 472 -16.99 -33.14 -10.34
C TYR A 472 -15.66 -32.41 -10.56
N LEU A 473 -15.56 -31.62 -11.64
CA LEU A 473 -14.36 -30.83 -11.94
C LEU A 473 -13.93 -29.93 -10.78
N SER A 474 -14.87 -29.29 -10.09
CA SER A 474 -14.58 -28.45 -8.93
C SER A 474 -13.89 -29.21 -7.79
N VAL A 475 -14.19 -30.49 -7.59
CA VAL A 475 -13.52 -31.35 -6.62
C VAL A 475 -12.12 -31.73 -7.10
N ARG A 476 -11.96 -32.07 -8.39
CA ARG A 476 -10.64 -32.34 -9.00
C ARG A 476 -9.70 -31.17 -8.79
N TRP A 477 -10.15 -29.96 -9.07
CA TRP A 477 -9.39 -28.73 -8.88
C TRP A 477 -8.95 -28.51 -7.44
N ILE A 478 -9.85 -28.73 -6.47
CA ILE A 478 -9.50 -28.61 -5.05
C ILE A 478 -8.50 -29.68 -4.62
N SER A 479 -8.61 -30.91 -5.14
CA SER A 479 -7.61 -31.95 -4.92
C SER A 479 -6.24 -31.54 -5.46
N LEU A 480 -6.17 -31.01 -6.68
CA LEU A 480 -4.94 -30.50 -7.28
C LEU A 480 -4.31 -29.35 -6.47
N ILE A 481 -5.13 -28.42 -5.97
CA ILE A 481 -4.67 -27.36 -5.06
C ILE A 481 -4.10 -27.96 -3.77
N GLY A 482 -4.77 -28.96 -3.20
CA GLY A 482 -4.32 -29.65 -2.00
C GLY A 482 -2.97 -30.36 -2.20
N LEU A 483 -2.82 -31.07 -3.32
CA LEU A 483 -1.56 -31.69 -3.71
C LEU A 483 -0.47 -30.63 -3.91
N ASN A 484 -0.79 -29.47 -4.52
CA ASN A 484 0.17 -28.39 -4.68
C ASN A 484 0.69 -27.88 -3.32
N ILE A 485 -0.20 -27.64 -2.36
CA ILE A 485 0.17 -27.26 -0.99
C ILE A 485 1.12 -28.30 -0.37
N LEU A 486 0.83 -29.59 -0.55
CA LEU A 486 1.68 -30.69 -0.08
C LEU A 486 3.09 -30.64 -0.72
N SER A 487 3.18 -30.37 -2.02
CA SER A 487 4.45 -30.30 -2.74
C SER A 487 5.38 -29.19 -2.25
N LYS A 488 4.86 -28.15 -1.57
CA LYS A 488 5.67 -27.02 -1.04
C LYS A 488 6.68 -27.45 0.04
N LYS A 489 6.72 -28.73 0.40
CA LYS A 489 7.69 -29.32 1.33
C LYS A 489 8.36 -30.51 0.67
N SER A 490 9.67 -30.64 0.89
CA SER A 490 10.49 -31.71 0.31
C SER A 490 9.95 -33.12 0.57
N GLU A 491 9.38 -33.37 1.75
CA GLU A 491 8.79 -34.69 2.06
C GLU A 491 7.55 -34.97 1.20
N GLY A 492 6.62 -34.00 1.11
CA GLY A 492 5.43 -34.11 0.29
C GLY A 492 5.77 -34.23 -1.19
N ALA A 493 6.78 -33.48 -1.63
CA ALA A 493 7.28 -33.55 -3.00
C ALA A 493 7.82 -34.95 -3.36
N LYS A 494 8.70 -35.52 -2.51
CA LYS A 494 9.23 -36.87 -2.71
C LYS A 494 8.15 -37.95 -2.78
N ILE A 495 7.11 -37.83 -1.95
CA ILE A 495 5.98 -38.76 -1.98
C ILE A 495 5.29 -38.69 -3.34
N LEU A 496 4.97 -37.49 -3.81
CA LEU A 496 4.31 -37.33 -5.12
C LEU A 496 5.19 -37.81 -6.28
N GLU A 497 6.51 -37.56 -6.24
CA GLU A 497 7.46 -38.11 -7.21
C GLU A 497 7.47 -39.65 -7.21
N SER A 498 7.44 -40.27 -6.03
CA SER A 498 7.34 -41.74 -5.91
C SER A 498 6.03 -42.31 -6.46
N LEU A 499 4.98 -41.50 -6.46
CA LEU A 499 3.67 -41.81 -7.07
C LEU A 499 3.59 -41.40 -8.55
N GLY A 500 4.72 -41.07 -9.18
CA GLY A 500 4.84 -40.79 -10.61
C GLY A 500 4.54 -39.35 -11.04
N TRP A 501 4.32 -38.42 -10.11
CA TRP A 501 4.04 -37.01 -10.44
C TRP A 501 5.31 -36.18 -10.59
N LYS A 502 5.37 -35.31 -11.60
CA LYS A 502 6.51 -34.42 -11.81
C LYS A 502 6.35 -33.12 -11.04
N ILE A 503 7.40 -32.70 -10.36
CA ILE A 503 7.40 -31.49 -9.53
C ILE A 503 8.39 -30.49 -10.08
N CYS A 504 7.94 -29.25 -10.25
CA CYS A 504 8.82 -28.14 -10.57
C CYS A 504 9.26 -27.44 -9.29
N TYR A 505 10.55 -27.50 -9.02
CA TYR A 505 11.21 -26.71 -8.00
C TYR A 505 11.61 -25.36 -8.60
N GLN A 506 10.79 -24.32 -8.43
CA GLN A 506 11.18 -22.94 -8.77
C GLN A 506 11.36 -22.11 -7.50
N ASN A 507 12.57 -21.57 -7.31
CA ASN A 507 12.86 -20.60 -6.26
C ASN A 507 12.36 -19.22 -6.67
N ILE A 508 11.09 -18.92 -6.39
CA ILE A 508 10.61 -17.53 -6.42
C ILE A 508 10.94 -16.91 -5.07
N TYR A 509 12.01 -16.12 -4.99
CA TYR A 509 12.37 -15.38 -3.77
C TYR A 509 11.14 -14.58 -3.26
N PRO A 510 10.82 -14.59 -1.94
CA PRO A 510 11.64 -15.06 -0.82
C PRO A 510 11.27 -16.46 -0.30
N SER A 511 10.51 -17.29 -1.04
CA SER A 511 10.16 -18.64 -0.58
C SER A 511 9.97 -19.63 -1.74
N PRO A 512 10.54 -20.86 -1.68
CA PRO A 512 10.35 -21.86 -2.73
C PRO A 512 8.86 -22.19 -2.85
N GLU A 513 8.28 -21.89 -4.00
CA GLU A 513 6.96 -22.34 -4.39
C GLU A 513 7.13 -23.44 -5.43
N THR A 514 6.68 -24.64 -5.09
CA THR A 514 6.65 -25.77 -6.01
C THR A 514 5.34 -25.75 -6.77
N PHE A 515 5.41 -25.95 -8.08
CA PHE A 515 4.23 -26.18 -8.92
C PHE A 515 4.23 -27.63 -9.37
N ILE A 516 3.05 -28.25 -9.35
CA ILE A 516 2.87 -29.63 -9.79
C ILE A 516 2.50 -29.63 -11.26
N PHE A 517 3.15 -30.49 -12.04
CA PHE A 517 2.68 -30.90 -13.35
C PHE A 517 2.28 -32.38 -13.27
N ALA A 518 1.05 -32.69 -13.71
CA ALA A 518 0.61 -34.08 -13.81
C ALA A 518 1.50 -34.86 -14.81
N SER A 519 1.62 -36.17 -14.61
CA SER A 519 2.46 -37.04 -15.43
C SER A 519 1.99 -37.09 -16.90
N ASN A 520 2.91 -37.44 -17.80
CA ASN A 520 2.76 -37.41 -19.26
C ASN A 520 1.65 -38.35 -19.83
N ASP A 521 0.89 -39.05 -18.99
CA ASP A 521 -0.15 -40.01 -19.41
C ASP A 521 -1.56 -39.41 -19.42
N ILE A 522 -1.71 -38.12 -19.15
CA ILE A 522 -2.92 -37.41 -19.57
C ILE A 522 -2.87 -37.40 -21.09
N ASN A 523 -3.77 -38.16 -21.73
CA ASN A 523 -4.07 -38.13 -23.17
C ASN A 523 -3.56 -36.84 -23.81
N SER A 524 -2.70 -37.00 -24.82
CA SER A 524 -1.92 -36.02 -25.59
C SER A 524 -2.65 -34.76 -26.13
N ASN A 525 -3.88 -34.50 -25.68
CA ASN A 525 -4.71 -33.36 -25.98
C ASN A 525 -4.82 -32.31 -24.85
N TYR A 526 -4.32 -32.57 -23.63
CA TYR A 526 -4.38 -31.59 -22.53
C TYR A 526 -3.02 -30.96 -22.22
N ASN A 527 -2.60 -30.04 -23.08
CA ASN A 527 -1.59 -29.06 -22.74
C ASN A 527 -2.12 -28.15 -21.61
N PHE A 528 -1.48 -28.15 -20.45
CA PHE A 528 -1.81 -27.24 -19.33
C PHE A 528 -1.62 -25.76 -19.67
N THR A 529 -0.96 -25.44 -20.78
CA THR A 529 -0.90 -24.08 -21.34
C THR A 529 -2.15 -23.70 -22.15
N THR A 530 -2.99 -24.66 -22.52
CA THR A 530 -4.18 -24.48 -23.38
C THR A 530 -5.39 -25.28 -22.90
N ALA A 531 -5.52 -25.55 -21.60
CA ALA A 531 -6.76 -26.08 -21.06
C ALA A 531 -7.84 -25.01 -21.17
N TYR A 532 -8.60 -25.08 -22.27
CA TYR A 532 -9.86 -24.39 -22.44
C TYR A 532 -10.65 -24.50 -21.13
N LEU A 533 -10.98 -23.31 -20.63
CA LEU A 533 -12.04 -23.00 -19.68
C LEU A 533 -13.04 -24.15 -19.54
N PRO A 534 -13.35 -24.61 -18.31
CA PRO A 534 -14.56 -25.38 -18.09
C PRO A 534 -15.74 -24.54 -18.61
N THR A 535 -16.32 -24.98 -19.72
CA THR A 535 -17.55 -24.45 -20.27
C THR A 535 -18.75 -24.76 -19.38
N GLU A 536 -18.61 -25.55 -18.31
CA GLU A 536 -19.69 -25.82 -17.35
C GLU A 536 -20.03 -24.66 -16.39
N PHE A 537 -19.49 -23.46 -16.62
CA PHE A 537 -20.13 -22.21 -16.17
C PHE A 537 -20.99 -21.58 -17.28
N THR A 538 -21.51 -22.37 -18.23
CA THR A 538 -22.60 -21.93 -19.10
C THR A 538 -23.88 -21.91 -18.30
N PHE A 539 -24.32 -20.69 -18.00
CA PHE A 539 -25.71 -20.37 -17.81
C PHE A 539 -26.52 -20.92 -18.99
N GLU A 540 -27.62 -21.60 -18.71
CA GLU A 540 -28.70 -21.79 -19.66
C GLU A 540 -29.22 -20.40 -20.08
N VAL A 541 -28.66 -19.86 -21.14
CA VAL A 541 -29.30 -18.85 -21.97
C VAL A 541 -29.03 -19.26 -23.41
N SER A 542 -30.05 -19.83 -24.05
CA SER A 542 -30.02 -20.23 -25.45
C SER A 542 -29.89 -19.00 -26.38
N PRO A 543 -28.94 -19.00 -27.34
CA PRO A 543 -29.00 -18.10 -28.48
C PRO A 543 -29.14 -18.87 -29.82
N PRO A 544 -29.60 -18.19 -30.88
CA PRO A 544 -30.13 -18.82 -32.07
C PRO A 544 -29.03 -19.31 -33.03
N SER A 545 -29.43 -20.30 -33.82
CA SER A 545 -28.69 -20.94 -34.91
C SER A 545 -28.23 -19.97 -36.01
N SER A 546 -26.95 -20.02 -36.38
CA SER A 546 -26.51 -19.89 -37.79
C SER A 546 -25.06 -20.38 -37.97
N THR A 547 -24.88 -21.33 -38.87
CA THR A 547 -23.68 -22.16 -39.09
C THR A 547 -22.63 -21.56 -40.05
N ASP A 548 -22.78 -20.31 -40.49
CA ASP A 548 -21.96 -19.76 -41.58
C ASP A 548 -20.73 -18.93 -41.13
N ASN A 549 -20.66 -18.54 -39.85
CA ASN A 549 -19.53 -17.73 -39.36
C ASN A 549 -18.29 -18.54 -38.98
N GLU A 550 -18.45 -19.83 -38.68
CA GLU A 550 -17.36 -20.68 -38.19
C GLU A 550 -16.40 -21.12 -39.32
N GLN A 551 -16.92 -21.25 -40.55
CA GLN A 551 -16.11 -21.63 -41.72
C GLN A 551 -15.28 -20.44 -42.27
N LYS A 552 -15.79 -19.21 -42.17
CA LYS A 552 -15.03 -18.00 -42.55
C LYS A 552 -13.85 -17.73 -41.62
N LEU A 553 -14.02 -17.95 -40.31
CA LEU A 553 -12.95 -17.78 -39.32
C LEU A 553 -11.84 -18.84 -39.46
N LYS A 554 -12.17 -20.07 -39.86
CA LYS A 554 -11.16 -21.11 -40.16
C LYS A 554 -10.34 -20.80 -41.41
N ALA A 555 -10.94 -20.19 -42.44
CA ALA A 555 -10.24 -19.84 -43.68
C ALA A 555 -9.25 -18.68 -43.52
N GLU A 556 -9.53 -17.70 -42.64
CA GLU A 556 -8.57 -16.63 -42.35
C GLU A 556 -7.41 -17.08 -41.45
N TYR A 557 -7.63 -18.06 -40.56
CA TYR A 557 -6.59 -18.56 -39.67
C TYR A 557 -5.46 -19.32 -40.40
N ILE A 558 -5.80 -20.03 -41.49
CA ILE A 558 -4.82 -20.76 -42.32
C ILE A 558 -3.99 -19.80 -43.18
N LYS A 559 -4.55 -18.64 -43.55
CA LYS A 559 -3.88 -17.64 -44.40
C LYS A 559 -2.81 -16.82 -43.66
N ILE A 560 -2.90 -16.74 -42.32
CA ILE A 560 -2.03 -15.91 -41.48
C ILE A 560 -0.84 -16.70 -40.91
N TYR A 561 -0.96 -18.01 -40.73
CA TYR A 561 0.03 -18.80 -39.98
C TYR A 561 0.78 -19.89 -40.76
N GLY A 562 0.69 -19.93 -42.09
CA GLY A 562 1.65 -20.64 -42.96
C GLY A 562 2.20 -21.96 -42.43
N ILE A 563 1.33 -22.96 -42.27
CA ILE A 563 1.66 -24.40 -42.26
C ILE A 563 0.81 -25.04 -43.34
#